data_AF-A0A368A3R6-F1
#
_entry.id   AF-A0A368A3R6-F1
#
_cell.length_a   1.000
_cell.length_b   1.000
_cell.length_c   1.000
_cell.angle_alpha   90.00
_cell.angle_beta   90.00
_cell.angle_gamma   90.00
#
_symmetry.space_group_name_H-M   'P 1'
#
loop_
_entity.id
_entity.type
_entity.pdbx_description
1 polymer ?
#
loop_
_entity_poly.entity_id
_entity_poly.type
_entity_poly.pdbx_seq_one_letter_code
_entity_poly.pdbx_strand_id
1 'polypeptide(L)'
;MQAKSRHYTKLLKIQNLIRIREKIEIEISRRNLITIEDENSYLCALMESGSKADFIDAVLLSRRLERNRRTKSSLQAKIIHEIKDLLQISRRCDMLKARQYEAKYQEKAKEFTAMLEEYVAARCQNSPCVKSSSIPASLKFN
;
A
#
# COMPACT_ATOMS: atom_id res chain seq x y z
N MET A 1 -5.06 10.73 22.90
CA MET A 1 -4.01 9.68 22.73
C MET A 1 -4.06 9.20 21.28
N GLN A 2 -3.06 9.47 20.42
CA GLN A 2 -3.11 9.12 18.98
C GLN A 2 -2.00 8.17 18.49
N ALA A 3 -1.41 7.38 19.39
CA ALA A 3 -0.20 6.62 19.10
C ALA A 3 -0.40 5.53 18.03
N LYS A 4 -1.56 4.85 18.01
CA LYS A 4 -1.82 3.72 17.08
C LYS A 4 -2.11 4.23 15.67
N SER A 5 -2.93 5.26 15.52
CA SER A 5 -3.17 5.92 14.23
C SER A 5 -1.89 6.45 13.60
N ARG A 6 -1.02 7.09 14.40
CA ARG A 6 0.28 7.60 13.94
C ARG A 6 1.21 6.47 13.49
N HIS A 7 1.23 5.35 14.20
CA HIS A 7 2.02 4.17 13.81
C HIS A 7 1.58 3.63 12.44
N TYR A 8 0.28 3.41 12.22
CA TYR A 8 -0.22 2.95 10.92
C TYR A 8 0.04 3.97 9.80
N THR A 9 0.02 5.26 10.10
CA THR A 9 0.40 6.32 9.15
C THR A 9 1.85 6.15 8.67
N LYS A 10 2.79 5.87 9.59
CA LYS A 10 4.20 5.64 9.24
C LYS A 10 4.35 4.38 8.40
N LEU A 11 3.73 3.28 8.79
CA LEU A 11 3.76 2.02 8.02
C LEU A 11 3.19 2.20 6.61
N LEU A 12 2.07 2.92 6.47
CA LEU A 12 1.47 3.20 5.18
C LEU A 12 2.38 4.04 4.28
N LYS A 13 3.10 5.03 4.83
CA LYS A 13 4.11 5.79 4.07
C LYS A 13 5.21 4.88 3.52
N ILE A 14 5.76 3.99 4.36
CA ILE A 14 6.81 3.05 3.94
C ILE A 14 6.29 2.11 2.84
N GLN A 15 5.11 1.52 3.03
CA GLN A 15 4.53 0.62 2.02
C GLN A 15 4.22 1.34 0.70
N ASN A 16 3.81 2.60 0.73
CA ASN A 16 3.63 3.39 -0.48
C ASN A 16 4.95 3.65 -1.22
N LEU A 17 6.05 3.90 -0.51
CA LEU A 17 7.38 4.05 -1.13
C LEU A 17 7.82 2.75 -1.80
N ILE A 18 7.65 1.61 -1.12
CA ILE A 18 7.93 0.29 -1.70
C ILE A 18 7.08 0.06 -2.95
N ARG A 19 5.78 0.39 -2.90
CA ARG A 19 4.87 0.28 -4.05
C ARG A 19 5.32 1.12 -5.24
N ILE A 20 5.80 2.34 -5.01
CA ILE A 20 6.32 3.22 -6.08
C ILE A 20 7.59 2.63 -6.67
N ARG A 21 8.53 2.18 -5.82
CA ARG A 21 9.76 1.52 -6.26
C ARG A 21 9.45 0.34 -7.16
N GLU A 22 8.54 -0.54 -6.75
CA GLU A 22 8.18 -1.73 -7.52
C GLU A 22 7.58 -1.39 -8.89
N LYS A 23 6.76 -0.34 -8.97
CA LYS A 23 6.26 0.16 -10.25
C LYS A 23 7.38 0.65 -11.15
N ILE A 24 8.38 1.34 -10.61
CA ILE A 24 9.53 1.83 -11.37
C ILE A 24 10.34 0.65 -11.92
N GLU A 25 10.60 -0.37 -11.12
CA GLU A 25 11.33 -1.59 -11.54
C GLU A 25 10.61 -2.30 -12.70
N ILE A 26 9.28 -2.44 -12.62
CA ILE A 26 8.47 -3.00 -13.71
C ILE A 26 8.64 -2.18 -15.00
N GLU A 27 8.58 -0.85 -14.91
CA GLU A 27 8.73 0.01 -16.10
C GLU A 27 10.16 -0.04 -16.68
N ILE A 28 11.19 -0.20 -15.84
CA ILE A 28 12.56 -0.43 -16.31
C ILE A 28 12.64 -1.77 -17.05
N SER A 29 12.11 -2.84 -16.46
CA SER A 29 12.08 -4.18 -17.08
C SER A 29 11.33 -4.17 -18.42
N ARG A 30 10.22 -3.42 -18.53
CA ARG A 30 9.47 -3.23 -19.78
C ARG A 30 10.27 -2.47 -20.83
N ARG A 31 10.96 -1.38 -20.44
CA ARG A 31 11.83 -0.65 -21.38
C ARG A 31 12.95 -1.55 -21.91
N ASN A 32 13.56 -2.36 -21.05
CA ASN A 32 14.59 -3.30 -21.49
C ASN A 32 14.04 -4.34 -22.48
N LEU A 33 12.78 -4.78 -22.34
CA LEU A 33 12.14 -5.65 -23.33
C LEU A 33 12.00 -4.96 -24.69
N ILE A 34 11.55 -3.70 -24.71
CA ILE A 34 11.42 -2.92 -25.95
C ILE A 34 12.79 -2.80 -26.62
N THR A 35 13.84 -2.45 -25.87
CA THR A 35 15.20 -2.36 -26.41
C THR A 35 15.68 -3.68 -27.02
N ILE A 36 15.36 -4.82 -26.41
CA ILE A 36 15.69 -6.13 -26.97
C ILE A 36 14.88 -6.42 -28.24
N GLU A 37 13.63 -5.98 -28.32
CA GLU A 37 12.78 -6.14 -29.50
C GLU A 37 13.27 -5.28 -30.68
N ASP A 38 13.69 -4.04 -30.40
CA ASP A 38 14.31 -3.16 -31.38
C ASP A 38 15.63 -3.75 -31.89
N GLU A 39 16.49 -4.25 -30.98
CA GLU A 39 17.74 -4.91 -31.36
C GLU A 39 17.48 -6.16 -32.20
N ASN A 40 16.52 -7.01 -31.81
CA ASN A 40 16.19 -8.20 -32.59
C ASN A 40 15.68 -7.84 -33.99
N SER A 41 14.85 -6.81 -34.11
CA SER A 41 14.35 -6.32 -35.41
C SER A 41 15.50 -5.85 -36.29
N TYR A 42 16.45 -5.10 -35.72
CA TYR A 42 17.66 -4.67 -36.40
C TYR A 42 18.54 -5.85 -36.85
N LEU A 43 18.79 -6.83 -35.96
CA LEU A 43 19.60 -8.00 -36.27
C LEU A 43 18.96 -8.86 -37.38
N CYS A 44 17.63 -9.03 -37.37
CA CYS A 44 16.91 -9.72 -38.44
C CYS A 44 17.04 -8.98 -39.77
N ALA A 45 16.85 -7.66 -39.80
CA ALA A 45 17.04 -6.86 -41.01
C ALA A 45 18.49 -6.95 -41.54
N LEU A 46 19.47 -7.02 -40.63
CA LEU A 46 20.87 -7.22 -40.98
C LEU A 46 21.13 -8.60 -41.61
N MET A 47 20.46 -9.66 -41.12
CA MET A 47 20.55 -11.00 -41.72
C MET A 47 19.91 -11.03 -43.12
N GLU A 48 18.76 -10.39 -43.30
CA GLU A 48 18.05 -10.33 -44.58
C GLU A 48 18.87 -9.56 -45.64
N SER A 49 19.39 -8.40 -45.28
CA SER A 49 20.23 -7.56 -46.15
C SER A 49 21.64 -8.12 -46.35
N GLY A 50 22.20 -8.75 -45.32
CA GLY A 50 23.51 -9.41 -45.30
C GLY A 50 23.61 -10.66 -46.14
N SER A 51 22.49 -11.29 -46.52
CA SER A 51 22.49 -12.42 -47.46
C SER A 51 23.13 -12.08 -48.82
N LYS A 52 23.37 -10.79 -49.11
CA LYS A 52 24.01 -10.27 -50.31
C LYS A 52 25.46 -9.80 -50.12
N ALA A 53 26.01 -9.85 -48.90
CA ALA A 53 27.32 -9.29 -48.59
C ALA A 53 28.17 -10.22 -47.68
N ASP A 54 29.35 -10.62 -48.16
CA ASP A 54 30.23 -11.63 -47.53
C ASP A 54 30.80 -11.24 -46.15
N PHE A 55 30.60 -10.00 -45.69
CA PHE A 55 31.21 -9.50 -44.45
C PHE A 55 30.35 -9.76 -43.19
N ILE A 56 29.12 -10.27 -43.33
CA ILE A 56 28.20 -10.45 -42.20
C ILE A 56 28.33 -11.86 -41.62
N ASP A 57 28.84 -11.96 -40.39
CA ASP A 57 28.94 -13.23 -39.65
C ASP A 57 27.56 -13.67 -39.12
N ALA A 58 26.89 -14.54 -39.88
CA ALA A 58 25.59 -15.11 -39.53
C ALA A 58 25.62 -15.93 -38.23
N VAL A 59 26.75 -16.55 -37.87
CA VAL A 59 26.89 -17.31 -36.62
C VAL A 59 26.89 -16.37 -35.43
N LEU A 60 27.58 -15.23 -35.54
CA LEU A 60 27.59 -14.20 -34.50
C LEU A 60 26.18 -13.61 -34.27
N LEU A 61 25.47 -13.29 -35.35
CA LEU A 61 24.09 -12.77 -35.27
C LEU A 61 23.14 -13.78 -34.64
N SER A 62 23.20 -15.05 -35.06
CA SER A 62 22.39 -16.13 -34.50
C SER A 62 22.64 -16.30 -33.00
N ARG A 63 23.90 -16.24 -32.56
CA ARG A 63 24.26 -16.28 -31.12
C ARG A 63 23.72 -15.07 -30.36
N ARG A 64 23.73 -13.88 -30.96
CA ARG A 64 23.18 -12.66 -30.35
C ARG A 64 21.67 -12.77 -30.17
N LEU A 65 20.94 -13.20 -31.20
CA LEU A 65 19.49 -13.44 -31.15
C LEU A 65 19.12 -14.49 -30.08
N GLU A 66 19.88 -15.58 -29.97
CA GLU A 66 19.63 -16.60 -28.94
C GLU A 66 19.86 -16.07 -27.52
N ARG A 67 20.90 -15.23 -27.31
CA ARG A 67 21.09 -14.55 -26.03
C ARG A 67 19.90 -13.61 -25.73
N ASN A 68 19.48 -12.84 -26.71
CA ASN A 68 18.34 -11.93 -26.56
C ASN A 68 17.05 -12.66 -26.22
N ARG A 69 16.81 -13.83 -26.84
CA ARG A 69 15.68 -14.72 -26.51
C ARG A 69 15.69 -15.14 -25.04
N ARG A 70 16.86 -15.56 -24.53
CA ARG A 70 17.02 -15.97 -23.11
C ARG A 70 16.82 -14.79 -22.17
N THR A 71 17.41 -13.64 -22.47
CA THR A 71 17.25 -12.42 -21.68
C THR A 71 15.79 -11.95 -21.66
N LYS A 72 15.10 -11.98 -22.82
CA LYS A 72 13.67 -11.66 -22.93
C LYS A 72 12.82 -12.57 -22.05
N SER A 73 13.04 -13.89 -22.11
CA SER A 73 12.33 -14.84 -21.27
C SER A 73 12.55 -14.58 -19.77
N SER A 74 13.79 -14.29 -19.38
CA SER A 74 14.13 -13.94 -17.99
C SER A 74 13.45 -12.64 -17.54
N LEU A 75 13.42 -11.61 -18.39
CA LEU A 75 12.76 -10.33 -18.09
C LEU A 75 11.24 -10.48 -17.98
N GLN A 76 10.63 -11.28 -18.84
CA GLN A 76 9.20 -11.58 -18.75
C GLN A 76 8.84 -12.29 -17.45
N ALA A 77 9.62 -13.30 -17.06
CA ALA A 77 9.45 -13.98 -15.77
C ALA A 77 9.61 -13.01 -14.59
N LYS A 78 10.62 -12.13 -14.65
CA LYS A 78 10.85 -11.08 -13.66
C LYS A 78 9.65 -10.13 -13.54
N ILE A 79 9.13 -9.62 -14.66
CA ILE A 79 7.94 -8.74 -14.66
C ILE A 79 6.72 -9.43 -14.03
N ILE A 80 6.49 -10.70 -14.35
CA ILE A 80 5.37 -11.46 -13.75
C ILE A 80 5.54 -11.55 -12.23
N HIS A 81 6.76 -11.76 -11.75
CA HIS A 81 7.06 -11.81 -10.32
C HIS A 81 6.84 -10.44 -9.66
N GLU A 82 7.40 -9.37 -10.22
CA GLU A 82 7.25 -7.99 -9.72
C GLU A 82 5.78 -7.55 -9.70
N ILE A 83 4.97 -7.95 -10.69
CA ILE A 83 3.52 -7.69 -10.70
C ILE A 83 2.83 -8.40 -9.53
N LYS A 84 3.18 -9.66 -9.24
CA LYS A 84 2.61 -10.40 -8.10
C LYS A 84 2.98 -9.71 -6.79
N ASP A 85 4.22 -9.27 -6.64
CA ASP A 85 4.68 -8.57 -5.44
C ASP A 85 4.00 -7.22 -5.29
N LEU A 86 3.84 -6.46 -6.37
CA LEU A 86 3.10 -5.20 -6.39
C LEU A 86 1.64 -5.38 -5.93
N LEU A 87 0.99 -6.47 -6.34
CA LEU A 87 -0.37 -6.81 -5.87
C LEU A 87 -0.39 -7.08 -4.37
N GLN A 88 0.59 -7.82 -3.84
CA GLN A 88 0.69 -8.08 -2.39
C GLN A 88 0.94 -6.79 -1.61
N ILE A 89 1.84 -5.93 -2.08
CA ILE A 89 2.13 -4.63 -1.46
C ILE A 89 0.86 -3.76 -1.48
N SER A 90 0.11 -3.75 -2.58
CA SER A 90 -1.13 -2.98 -2.69
C SER A 90 -2.18 -3.46 -1.69
N ARG A 91 -2.36 -4.77 -1.54
CA ARG A 91 -3.24 -5.35 -0.50
C ARG A 91 -2.80 -4.96 0.91
N ARG A 92 -1.48 -4.96 1.19
CA ARG A 92 -0.93 -4.50 2.49
C ARG A 92 -1.25 -3.03 2.74
N CYS A 93 -1.13 -2.16 1.73
CA CYS A 93 -1.52 -0.76 1.84
C CYS A 93 -2.99 -0.59 2.20
N ASP A 94 -3.88 -1.36 1.57
CA ASP A 94 -5.33 -1.27 1.82
C ASP A 94 -5.68 -1.75 3.23
N MET A 95 -5.09 -2.86 3.69
CA MET A 95 -5.24 -3.30 5.07
C MET A 95 -4.72 -2.25 6.09
N LEU A 96 -3.57 -1.63 5.83
CA LEU A 96 -3.03 -0.59 6.70
C LEU A 96 -3.91 0.65 6.73
N LYS A 97 -4.51 1.05 5.60
CA LYS A 97 -5.49 2.14 5.57
C LYS A 97 -6.73 1.82 6.40
N ALA A 98 -7.27 0.60 6.27
CA ALA A 98 -8.41 0.17 7.06
C ALA A 98 -8.11 0.21 8.57
N ARG A 99 -6.97 -0.35 8.98
CA ARG A 99 -6.51 -0.33 10.39
C ARG A 99 -6.23 1.08 10.90
N GLN A 100 -5.69 1.97 10.05
CA GLN A 100 -5.49 3.37 10.40
C GLN A 100 -6.82 4.07 10.66
N TYR A 101 -7.82 3.82 9.81
CA TYR A 101 -9.16 4.40 9.96
C TYR A 101 -9.83 3.91 11.26
N GLU A 102 -9.80 2.61 11.50
CA GLU A 102 -10.34 2.02 12.73
C GLU A 102 -9.65 2.57 13.98
N ALA A 103 -8.31 2.66 13.98
CA ALA A 103 -7.57 3.25 15.09
C ALA A 103 -7.94 4.71 15.33
N LYS A 104 -8.09 5.51 14.27
CA LYS A 104 -8.55 6.91 14.39
C LYS A 104 -9.96 7.00 14.98
N TYR A 105 -10.86 6.12 14.57
CA TYR A 105 -12.23 6.08 15.08
C TYR A 105 -12.25 5.74 16.57
N GLN A 106 -11.53 4.68 16.98
CA GLN A 106 -11.43 4.26 18.38
C GLN A 106 -10.79 5.35 19.25
N GLU A 107 -9.74 6.02 18.76
CA GLU A 107 -9.09 7.12 19.48
C GLU A 107 -10.06 8.30 19.69
N LYS A 108 -10.82 8.69 18.65
CA LYS A 108 -11.86 9.73 18.76
C LYS A 108 -12.99 9.35 19.71
N ALA A 109 -13.47 8.10 19.64
CA ALA A 109 -14.53 7.61 20.51
C ALA A 109 -14.09 7.67 21.99
N LYS A 110 -12.86 7.26 22.29
CA LYS A 110 -12.29 7.37 23.65
C LYS A 110 -12.16 8.82 24.12
N GLU A 111 -11.70 9.71 23.26
CA GLU A 111 -11.61 11.15 23.58
C GLU A 111 -13.00 11.75 23.88
N PHE A 112 -14.02 11.34 23.12
CA PHE A 112 -15.40 11.77 23.36
C PHE A 112 -16.00 11.19 24.65
N THR A 113 -15.80 9.89 24.92
CA THR A 113 -16.26 9.26 26.16
C THR A 113 -15.62 9.92 27.39
N ALA A 114 -14.31 10.17 27.35
CA ALA A 114 -13.61 10.86 28.44
C ALA A 114 -14.18 12.26 28.72
N MET A 115 -14.50 13.02 27.67
CA MET A 115 -15.15 14.34 27.81
C MET A 115 -16.53 14.24 28.48
N LEU A 116 -17.35 13.25 28.09
CA LEU A 116 -18.67 13.06 28.70
C LEU A 116 -18.56 12.64 30.17
N GLU A 117 -17.63 11.74 30.49
CA GLU A 117 -17.37 11.31 31.87
C GLU A 117 -16.95 12.49 32.74
N GLU A 118 -16.06 13.35 32.24
CA GLU A 118 -15.63 14.58 32.93
C GLU A 118 -16.81 15.54 33.16
N TYR A 119 -17.65 15.75 32.13
CA TYR A 119 -18.84 16.60 32.25
C TYR A 119 -19.85 16.07 33.28
N VAL A 120 -20.13 14.76 33.27
CA VAL A 120 -21.04 14.13 34.24
C VAL A 120 -20.46 14.22 35.66
N ALA A 121 -19.16 13.92 35.83
CA ALA A 121 -18.50 14.03 37.13
C ALA A 121 -18.57 15.45 37.68
N ALA A 122 -18.30 16.47 36.85
CA ALA A 122 -18.42 17.87 37.24
C ALA A 122 -19.86 18.26 37.62
N ARG A 123 -20.86 17.75 36.91
CA ARG A 123 -22.28 18.02 37.22
C ARG A 123 -22.74 17.33 38.50
N CYS A 124 -22.26 16.12 38.79
CA CYS A 124 -22.58 15.39 40.01
C CYS A 124 -21.91 16.02 41.25
N GLN A 125 -20.72 16.62 41.11
CA GLN A 125 -20.04 17.34 42.20
C GLN A 125 -20.69 18.70 42.49
N ASN A 126 -21.28 19.36 41.48
CA ASN A 126 -21.92 20.66 41.61
C ASN A 126 -23.44 20.60 41.91
N SER A 127 -24.02 19.40 42.04
CA SER A 127 -25.40 19.24 42.51
C SER A 127 -25.44 19.30 44.04
N PRO A 128 -26.23 20.21 44.66
CA PRO A 128 -26.47 20.14 46.09
C PRO A 128 -27.11 18.80 46.38
N CYS A 129 -26.50 18.02 47.28
CA CYS A 129 -27.15 16.88 47.90
C CYS A 129 -28.49 17.39 48.46
N VAL A 130 -29.59 17.12 47.76
CA VAL A 130 -30.93 17.30 48.31
C VAL A 130 -31.01 16.31 49.46
N LYS A 131 -30.67 16.78 50.67
CA LYS A 131 -30.98 16.08 51.90
C LYS A 131 -32.46 15.75 51.80
N SER A 132 -32.78 14.46 51.79
CA SER A 132 -34.12 13.96 52.00
C SER A 132 -34.61 14.51 53.34
N SER A 133 -35.20 15.70 53.31
CA SER A 133 -35.91 16.28 54.44
C SER A 133 -37.16 15.44 54.62
N SER A 134 -37.17 14.66 55.70
CA SER A 134 -38.34 14.38 56.55
C SER A 134 -39.70 14.41 55.85
N ILE A 135 -40.27 13.22 55.66
CA ILE A 135 -41.70 13.01 55.43
C ILE A 135 -42.48 13.82 56.50
N PRO A 136 -43.37 14.75 56.13
CA PRO A 136 -44.24 15.41 57.10
C PRO A 136 -45.23 14.38 57.65
N ALA A 137 -45.22 14.19 58.96
CA ALA A 137 -46.22 13.41 59.68
C ALA A 137 -47.56 14.17 59.67
N SER A 138 -48.29 14.11 58.56
CA SER A 138 -49.66 14.64 58.49
C SER A 138 -50.53 13.82 57.54
N LEU A 139 -50.67 12.53 57.81
CA LEU A 139 -51.80 11.71 57.37
C LEU A 139 -52.17 10.77 58.53
N LYS A 140 -52.70 11.35 59.62
CA LYS A 140 -53.60 10.63 60.52
C LYS A 140 -55.02 10.96 60.06
N PHE A 141 -55.70 9.99 59.47
CA PHE A 141 -57.14 9.96 59.45
C PHE A 141 -57.59 8.88 60.44
N ASN A 142 -58.51 9.26 61.33
CA ASN A 142 -59.16 8.37 62.29
C ASN A 142 -60.02 7.32 61.58
#